data_AF-A0A933XAF7-F1
#
_entry.id   AF-A0A933XAF7-F1
#
_cell.length_a   1.000
_cell.length_b   1.000
_cell.length_c   1.000
_cell.angle_alpha   90.00
_cell.angle_beta   90.00
_cell.angle_gamma   90.00
#
_symmetry.space_group_name_H-M   'P 1'
#
loop_
_entity.id
_entity.type
_entity.pdbx_description
1 polymer ?
#
loop_
_entity_poly.entity_id
_entity_poly.type
_entity_poly.pdbx_seq_one_letter_code
_entity_poly.pdbx_strand_id
1 'polypeptide(L)' 'MRKLIILILFSFFTISAKAQPITEWVQRYNSPGNYSDRVNDMAVDGQGNVYLTGLSNGDFLTIKYLSSGTL' A
#
# COMPACT_ATOMS: atom_id res chain seq x y z
N MET A 1 15.93 -19.52 39.87
CA MET A 1 15.65 -18.06 39.76
C MET A 1 16.09 -17.48 38.42
N ARG A 2 17.39 -17.45 38.06
CA ARG A 2 17.89 -16.85 36.79
C ARG A 2 17.34 -17.45 35.50
N LYS A 3 17.20 -18.79 35.44
CA LYS A 3 16.64 -19.50 34.27
C LYS A 3 15.13 -19.24 34.05
N LEU A 4 14.40 -18.92 35.13
CA LEU A 4 12.96 -18.66 35.08
C LEU A 4 12.66 -17.27 34.48
N ILE A 5 13.52 -16.29 34.77
CA ILE A 5 13.42 -14.93 34.23
C ILE A 5 13.62 -14.94 32.70
N ILE A 6 14.55 -15.75 32.19
CA ILE A 6 14.82 -15.87 30.75
C ILE A 6 13.61 -16.44 30.00
N LEU A 7 12.93 -17.45 30.57
CA LEU A 7 11.73 -18.04 29.98
C LEU A 7 10.56 -17.06 29.94
N ILE A 8 10.39 -16.25 30.99
CA ILE A 8 9.37 -15.20 31.04
C ILE A 8 9.68 -14.10 30.00
N LEU A 9 10.95 -13.72 29.81
CA LEU A 9 11.33 -12.73 28.79
C LEU A 9 11.08 -13.21 27.36
N PHE A 10 11.23 -14.50 27.07
CA PHE A 10 10.89 -15.09 25.77
C PHE A 10 9.37 -15.19 25.53
N SER A 11 8.58 -15.32 26.60
CA SER A 11 7.11 -15.45 26.52
C SER A 11 6.39 -14.17 26.05
N PHE A 12 7.05 -13.01 26.07
CA PHE A 12 6.44 -11.73 25.67
C PHE A 12 6.69 -11.33 24.21
N PHE A 13 7.37 -12.17 23.42
CA PHE A 13 7.69 -11.86 22.02
C PHE A 13 6.84 -12.67 21.04
N THR A 14 5.52 -12.43 21.05
CA THR A 14 4.63 -12.97 20.01
C THR A 14 4.62 -12.03 18.81
N ILE A 15 5.54 -12.26 17.87
CA ILE A 15 5.46 -11.66 16.54
C ILE A 15 4.29 -12.32 15.81
N SER A 16 3.21 -11.57 15.60
CA SER A 16 2.09 -12.03 14.76
C SER A 16 2.51 -11.98 13.29
N ALA A 17 3.28 -12.97 12.84
CA ALA A 17 3.60 -13.13 11.43
C ALA A 17 2.34 -13.63 10.69
N LYS A 18 1.84 -12.83 9.74
CA LYS A 18 0.73 -13.25 8.88
C LYS A 18 1.32 -13.92 7.65
N ALA A 19 0.86 -15.14 7.36
CA ALA A 19 1.32 -15.91 6.20
C ALA A 19 0.85 -15.33 4.85
N GLN A 20 -0.08 -14.38 4.87
CA GLN A 20 -0.63 -13.72 3.69
C GLN A 20 -0.47 -12.20 3.78
N PRO A 21 -0.26 -11.51 2.65
CA PRO A 21 -0.31 -10.06 2.59
C PRO A 21 -1.65 -9.57 3.14
N ILE A 22 -1.60 -8.56 4.02
CA ILE A 22 -2.79 -7.82 4.45
C ILE A 22 -2.89 -6.60 3.56
N THR A 23 -4.09 -6.33 3.05
CA THR A 23 -4.36 -5.08 2.34
C THR A 23 -4.22 -3.91 3.32
N GLU A 24 -3.25 -3.03 3.09
CA GLU A 24 -3.06 -1.83 3.91
C GLU A 24 -4.08 -0.75 3.55
N TRP A 25 -4.33 -0.53 2.25
CA TRP A 25 -5.29 0.44 1.76
C TRP A 25 -5.83 0.06 0.38
N VAL A 26 -6.97 0.65 0.02
CA VAL A 26 -7.55 0.60 -1.33
C VAL A 26 -7.99 2.00 -1.70
N GLN A 27 -7.45 2.54 -2.81
CA GLN A 27 -7.89 3.80 -3.39
C GLN A 27 -8.55 3.56 -4.74
N ARG A 28 -9.57 4.37 -5.04
CA ARG A 28 -10.23 4.39 -6.34
C ARG A 28 -10.23 5.81 -6.86
N TYR A 29 -9.72 5.99 -8.07
CA TYR A 29 -9.87 7.22 -8.82
C TYR A 29 -11.03 7.06 -9.80
N ASN A 30 -11.93 8.04 -9.82
CA ASN A 30 -12.97 8.17 -10.82
C ASN A 30 -13.05 9.63 -11.23
N SER A 31 -12.90 9.89 -12.52
CA SER A 31 -12.91 11.26 -13.01
C SER A 31 -14.35 11.80 -13.14
N PRO A 32 -14.56 13.13 -13.10
CA PRO A 32 -15.91 13.72 -13.08
C PRO A 32 -16.78 13.38 -14.29
N GLY A 33 -16.17 13.06 -15.43
CA GLY A 33 -16.85 12.71 -16.66
C GLY A 33 -17.46 11.30 -16.66
N ASN A 34 -17.11 10.44 -15.69
CA ASN A 34 -17.46 9.01 -15.67
C ASN A 34 -17.14 8.27 -16.98
N TYR A 35 -16.14 8.75 -17.73
CA TYR A 35 -15.65 8.05 -18.90
C TYR A 35 -14.74 6.88 -18.48
N SER A 36 -14.35 6.04 -19.45
CA SER A 36 -13.42 4.93 -19.16
C SER A 36 -12.06 5.48 -18.74
N ASP A 37 -11.78 5.44 -17.44
CA ASP A 37 -10.44 5.67 -16.90
C ASP A 37 -9.59 4.40 -17.09
N ARG A 38 -8.37 4.56 -17.62
CA ARG A 38 -7.46 3.44 -17.90
C ARG A 38 -6.06 3.76 -17.45
N VAL A 39 -5.46 2.83 -16.70
CA VAL A 39 -4.03 2.86 -16.37
C VAL A 39 -3.28 2.17 -17.50
N ASN A 40 -2.26 2.85 -18.05
CA ASN A 40 -1.38 2.30 -19.06
C ASN A 40 -0.06 1.80 -18.46
N ASP A 41 0.45 2.46 -17.41
CA ASP A 41 1.68 2.07 -16.75
C ASP A 41 1.71 2.46 -15.26
N MET A 42 2.58 1.80 -14.49
CA MET A 42 2.75 2.00 -13.05
C MET A 42 4.21 1.86 -12.62
N ALA A 43 4.65 2.75 -11.72
CA ALA A 43 5.96 2.66 -11.06
C ALA A 43 5.84 2.87 -9.55
N VAL A 44 6.81 2.34 -8.79
CA VAL A 44 6.92 2.51 -7.34
C VAL A 44 8.31 3.05 -7.01
N ASP A 45 8.39 4.11 -6.21
CA ASP A 45 9.68 4.68 -5.78
C ASP A 45 10.24 4.00 -4.51
N GLY A 46 11.47 4.35 -4.14
CA GLY A 46 12.14 3.79 -2.96
C GLY A 46 11.49 4.15 -1.61
N GLN A 47 10.51 5.07 -1.61
CA GLN A 47 9.71 5.43 -0.42
C GLN A 47 8.36 4.70 -0.39
N GLY A 48 8.08 3.86 -1.39
CA GLY A 48 6.83 3.12 -1.52
C GLY A 48 5.68 3.96 -2.08
N ASN A 49 5.94 5.14 -2.65
CA ASN A 49 4.89 5.89 -3.34
C ASN A 49 4.62 5.23 -4.69
N VAL A 50 3.34 5.15 -5.08
CA VAL A 50 2.87 4.54 -6.32
C VAL A 50 2.53 5.64 -7.31
N TYR A 51 2.99 5.51 -8.54
CA TYR A 51 2.70 6.43 -9.65
C TYR A 51 1.94 5.65 -10.72
N LEU A 52 0.78 6.15 -11.13
CA LEU A 52 -0.04 5.59 -12.20
C LEU A 52 -0.13 6.60 -13.32
N THR A 53 0.05 6.17 -14.57
CA THR A 53 -0.17 7.02 -15.75
C THR A 53 -1.10 6.34 -16.74
N GLY A 54 -1.90 7.13 -17.44
CA GLY A 54 -2.85 6.61 -18.41
C GLY A 54 -3.78 7.67 -18.98
N LEU A 55 -4.98 7.24 -19.34
CA LEU A 55 -6.00 8.09 -19.95
C LEU A 55 -7.21 8.23 -19.04
N SER A 56 -7.69 9.45 -18.91
CA SER A 56 -8.91 9.80 -18.18
C SER A 56 -9.64 10.91 -18.94
N ASN A 57 -10.93 10.73 -19.22
CA ASN A 57 -11.75 11.68 -19.98
C ASN A 57 -11.18 12.11 -21.35
N GLY A 58 -10.39 11.25 -21.99
CA GLY A 58 -9.74 11.55 -23.27
C GLY A 58 -8.40 12.30 -23.16
N ASP A 59 -7.97 12.63 -21.94
CA ASP A 59 -6.70 13.31 -21.65
C ASP A 59 -5.72 12.39 -20.91
N PHE A 60 -4.44 12.77 -20.93
CA PHE A 60 -3.40 12.11 -20.14
C PHE A 60 -3.51 12.51 -18.67
N LEU A 61 -3.47 11.51 -17.80
CA LEU A 61 -3.46 11.70 -16.35
C LEU A 61 -2.31 10.93 -15.73
N THR A 62 -1.63 11.56 -14.77
CA THR A 62 -0.70 10.88 -13.85
C THR A 62 -1.14 11.15 -12.42
N ILE A 63 -1.28 10.08 -11.64
CA ILE A 63 -1.65 10.11 -10.22
C ILE A 63 -0.48 9.59 -9.41
N LYS A 64 -0.18 10.25 -8.30
CA LYS A 64 0.69 9.73 -7.24
C LYS A 64 -0.18 9.32 -6.06
N TYR A 65 0.10 8.16 -5.48
CA TYR A 65 -0.33 7.79 -4.15
C TYR A 65 0.89 7.70 -3.26
N LEU A 66 0.82 8.28 -2.07
CA LEU A 66 1.78 8.06 -1.01
C LEU A 66 1.78 6.60 -0.57
N SER A 67 2.84 6.15 0.09
CA SER A 67 2.90 4.79 0.65
C SER A 67 1.73 4.47 1.61
N SER A 68 1.15 5.50 2.25
CA SER A 68 -0.07 5.41 3.06
C SER A 68 -1.37 5.23 2.27
N GLY A 69 -1.33 5.33 0.94
CA GLY A 69 -2.51 5.30 0.08
C GLY A 69 -3.27 6.61 0.00
N THR A 70 -2.65 7.75 0.31
CA THR A 70 -3.27 9.07 0.11
C THR A 70 -2.79 9.66 -1.22
N LEU A 71 -3.63 10.42 -1.93
CA LEU A 71 -3.24 11.15 -3.15
C LEU A 71 -2.16 12.20 -2.87
#